data_AF-A0A1F8RY02-F1
#
_entry.id   AF-A0A1F8RY02-F1
#
_cell.length_a   1.000
_cell.length_b   1.000
_cell.length_c   1.000
_cell.angle_alpha   90.00
_cell.angle_beta   90.00
_cell.angle_gamma   90.00
#
_symmetry.space_group_name_H-M   'P 1'
#
loop_
_entity.id
_entity.type
_entity.pdbx_description
1 polymer ?
#
loop_
_entity_poly.entity_id
_entity_poly.type
_entity_poly.pdbx_seq_one_letter_code
_entity_poly.pdbx_strand_id
1 'polypeptide(L)' 'MKMVMNEVDEARRQYLAQALQESGVKPIALARQAGVTKQWLSDALAGNRAISENRLESLLRAIEALAERGGAN' A
#
# COMPACT_ATOMS: atom_id res chain seq x y z
N MET A 1 -3.00 -23.44 -8.55
CA MET A 1 -1.60 -23.03 -8.26
C MET A 1 -1.64 -21.95 -7.19
N LYS A 2 -1.24 -22.26 -5.95
CA LYS A 2 -1.06 -21.26 -4.90
C LYS A 2 0.31 -20.62 -5.16
N MET A 3 0.34 -19.39 -5.66
CA MET A 3 1.59 -18.66 -5.78
C MET A 3 2.18 -18.52 -4.38
N VAL A 4 3.33 -19.14 -4.15
CA VAL A 4 4.08 -18.96 -2.90
C VAL A 4 4.67 -17.55 -2.99
N MET A 5 4.08 -16.62 -2.26
CA MET A 5 4.61 -15.26 -2.22
C MET A 5 5.96 -15.29 -1.49
N ASN A 6 6.96 -14.62 -2.06
CA ASN A 6 8.32 -14.60 -1.53
C ASN A 6 8.34 -13.86 -0.17
N GLU A 7 9.23 -14.24 0.75
CA GLU A 7 9.35 -13.62 2.08
C GLU A 7 9.52 -12.10 2.00
N VAL A 8 10.21 -11.64 0.95
CA VAL A 8 10.40 -10.21 0.64
C VAL A 8 9.07 -9.51 0.32
N ASP A 9 8.20 -10.14 -0.45
CA ASP A 9 6.91 -9.55 -0.82
C ASP A 9 5.96 -9.49 0.40
N GLU A 10 6.02 -10.50 1.26
CA GLU A 10 5.27 -10.53 2.51
C GLU A 10 5.74 -9.42 3.46
N ALA A 11 7.05 -9.22 3.62
CA ALA A 11 7.59 -8.13 4.42
C ALA A 11 7.15 -6.74 3.90
N ARG A 12 7.20 -6.53 2.58
CA ARG A 12 6.75 -5.28 1.95
C ARG A 12 5.25 -5.03 2.16
N ARG A 13 4.43 -6.09 2.06
CA ARG A 13 2.99 -6.03 2.33
C ARG A 13 2.72 -5.64 3.78
N GLN A 14 3.38 -6.29 4.73
CA GLN A 14 3.22 -6.01 6.16
C GLN A 14 3.62 -4.56 6.48
N TYR A 15 4.75 -4.10 5.93
CA TYR A 15 5.21 -2.74 6.13
C TYR A 15 4.23 -1.70 5.57
N LEU A 16 3.71 -1.91 4.35
CA LEU A 16 2.68 -1.04 3.78
C LEU A 16 1.40 -1.02 4.63
N ALA A 17 0.95 -2.18 5.10
CA ALA A 17 -0.26 -2.30 5.91
C ALA A 17 -0.10 -1.56 7.25
N GLN A 18 1.07 -1.68 7.88
CA GLN A 18 1.41 -0.97 9.10
C GLN A 18 1.42 0.54 8.90
N ALA A 19 2.11 1.04 7.87
CA ALA A 19 2.16 2.47 7.55
C ALA A 19 0.76 3.05 7.28
N LEU A 20 -0.10 2.28 6.61
CA LEU A 20 -1.49 2.69 6.34
C LEU A 20 -2.32 2.78 7.64
N GLN A 21 -2.12 1.83 8.55
CA GLN A 21 -2.79 1.82 9.85
C GLN A 21 -2.33 2.96 10.75
N GLU A 22 -1.03 3.19 10.85
CA GLU A 22 -0.44 4.23 11.71
C GLU A 22 -0.78 5.64 11.24
N SER A 23 -0.84 5.85 9.92
CA SER A 23 -1.19 7.14 9.33
C SER A 23 -2.68 7.48 9.38
N GLY A 24 -3.56 6.50 9.60
CA GLY A 24 -5.01 6.66 9.49
C GLY A 24 -5.51 6.98 8.08
N VAL A 25 -4.65 6.87 7.06
CA VAL A 25 -4.99 7.19 5.67
C VAL A 25 -5.96 6.14 5.12
N LYS A 26 -7.08 6.59 4.54
CA LYS A 26 -8.03 5.69 3.90
C LYS A 26 -7.38 5.02 2.67
N PRO A 27 -7.50 3.69 2.49
CA PRO A 27 -6.92 2.98 1.33
C PRO A 27 -7.33 3.57 -0.02
N ILE A 28 -8.56 4.10 -0.12
CA ILE A 28 -9.06 4.76 -1.32
C ILE A 28 -8.29 6.04 -1.66
N ALA A 29 -7.93 6.84 -0.65
CA ALA A 29 -7.16 8.06 -0.84
C ALA A 29 -5.74 7.72 -1.27
N LEU A 30 -5.12 6.71 -0.64
CA LEU A 30 -3.83 6.19 -1.05
C LEU A 30 -3.83 5.74 -2.52
N ALA A 31 -4.80 4.91 -2.90
CA ALA A 31 -4.88 4.40 -4.27
C ALA A 31 -4.92 5.55 -5.30
N ARG A 32 -5.74 6.57 -5.03
CA ARG A 32 -5.84 7.77 -5.87
C ARG A 32 -4.52 8.55 -5.92
N GLN A 33 -3.89 8.77 -4.76
CA GLN A 33 -2.65 9.53 -4.65
C GLN A 33 -1.46 8.82 -5.31
N ALA A 34 -1.38 7.49 -5.19
CA ALA A 34 -0.31 6.67 -5.75
C ALA A 34 -0.56 6.26 -7.22
N GLY A 35 -1.68 6.68 -7.82
CA GLY A 35 -2.00 6.39 -9.22
C GLY A 35 -2.28 4.91 -9.49
N VAL A 36 -2.78 4.17 -8.49
CA VAL A 36 -3.15 2.75 -8.61
C VAL A 36 -4.66 2.57 -8.47
N THR A 37 -5.19 1.48 -9.02
CA THR A 37 -6.61 1.17 -8.84
C THR A 37 -6.89 0.65 -7.43
N LYS A 38 -8.13 0.81 -6.95
CA LYS A 38 -8.55 0.23 -5.65
C LYS A 38 -8.32 -1.28 -5.62
N GLN A 39 -8.70 -1.97 -6.70
CA GLN A 39 -8.47 -3.41 -6.84
C GLN A 39 -6.99 -3.75 -6.73
N TRP A 40 -6.13 -2.96 -7.38
CA TRP A 40 -4.69 -3.20 -7.33
C TRP A 40 -4.16 -3.14 -5.89
N LEU A 41 -4.58 -2.14 -5.13
CA LEU A 41 -4.17 -1.97 -3.73
C LEU A 41 -4.74 -3.08 -2.84
N SER A 42 -6.00 -3.46 -3.05
CA SER A 42 -6.63 -4.58 -2.35
C SER A 42 -5.91 -5.90 -2.59
N ASP A 43 -5.55 -6.20 -3.84
CA ASP A 43 -4.80 -7.42 -4.18
C ASP A 43 -3.41 -7.41 -3.54
N ALA A 44 -2.75 -6.25 -3.50
CA ALA A 44 -1.44 -6.08 -2.87
C ALA A 44 -1.52 -6.31 -1.35
N LEU A 45 -2.49 -5.68 -0.67
CA LEU A 45 -2.67 -5.83 0.79
C LEU A 45 -3.13 -7.24 1.19
N ALA A 46 -3.95 -7.89 0.35
CA ALA A 46 -4.37 -9.28 0.53
C ALA A 46 -3.26 -10.28 0.22
N GLY A 47 -2.13 -9.84 -0.35
CA GLY A 47 -1.03 -10.69 -0.76
C GLY A 47 -1.33 -11.56 -1.99
N ASN A 48 -2.29 -11.13 -2.81
CA ASN A 48 -2.54 -11.72 -4.13
C ASN A 48 -1.69 -11.07 -5.22
N ARG A 49 -0.94 -10.02 -4.88
CA ARG A 49 -0.06 -9.28 -5.79
C ARG A 49 1.23 -8.88 -5.09
N ALA A 50 2.36 -9.19 -5.72
CA ALA A 50 3.67 -8.73 -5.32
C ALA A 50 3.81 -7.20 -5.45
N ILE A 51 4.55 -6.59 -4.52
CA ILE A 51 4.83 -5.15 -4.50
C ILE A 51 6.31 -4.98 -4.81
N SER A 52 6.63 -4.35 -5.94
CA SER A 52 8.01 -3.98 -6.22
C SER A 52 8.49 -2.87 -5.29
N GLU A 53 9.79 -2.78 -5.07
CA GLU A 53 10.40 -1.78 -4.19
C GLU A 53 10.02 -0.34 -4.55
N ASN A 54 10.20 0.06 -5.81
CA ASN A 54 9.80 1.39 -6.30
C ASN A 54 8.31 1.67 -6.07
N ARG A 55 7.47 0.63 -6.12
CA ARG A 55 6.03 0.78 -5.90
C ARG A 55 5.72 0.97 -4.42
N LEU A 56 6.40 0.22 -3.54
CA LEU A 56 6.31 0.40 -2.11
C LEU A 56 6.72 1.83 -1.72
N GLU A 57 7.87 2.31 -2.20
CA GLU A 57 8.32 3.69 -1.94
C GLU A 57 7.31 4.74 -2.39
N SER A 58 6.74 4.56 -3.58
CA SER A 58 5.70 5.45 -4.11
C SER A 58 4.45 5.47 -3.22
N LEU A 59 4.05 4.32 -2.68
CA LEU A 59 2.90 4.20 -1.78
C LEU A 59 3.19 4.85 -0.42
N LEU A 60 4.38 4.64 0.15
CA LEU A 60 4.77 5.23 1.43
C LEU A 60 4.83 6.75 1.37
N ARG A 61 5.44 7.32 0.33
CA ARG A 61 5.43 8.78 0.11
C ARG A 61 4.02 9.33 -0.07
N ALA A 62 3.13 8.58 -0.71
CA ALA A 62 1.73 8.95 -0.84
C ALA A 62 0.98 8.92 0.50
N ILE A 63 1.28 7.94 1.37
CA ILE A 63 0.75 7.87 2.74
C ILE A 63 1.19 9.10 3.53
N GLU A 64 2.49 9.39 3.57
CA GLU A 64 3.05 10.54 4.28
C GLU A 64 2.40 11.84 3.80
N ALA A 65 2.35 12.08 2.49
CA ALA A 65 1.75 13.28 1.92
C ALA A 65 0.24 13.42 2.24
N LEU A 66 -0.49 12.32 2.41
CA LEU A 66 -1.90 12.32 2.80
C LEU A 66 -2.09 12.53 4.29
N ALA A 67 -1.22 11.95 5.12
CA ALA A 67 -1.23 12.13 6.57
C ALA A 67 -0.97 13.60 6.95
N GLU A 68 0.02 14.24 6.31
CA GLU A 68 0.31 15.68 6.50
C GLU A 68 -0.85 16.59 6.09
N ARG A 69 -1.67 16.16 5.13
CA ARG A 69 -2.83 16.92 4.64
C ARG A 69 -4.10 16.73 5.47
N GLY A 70 -4.01 16.07 6.63
CA GLY A 70 -5.15 15.83 7.52
C GLY A 70 -6.05 14.69 7.06
N GLY A 71 -5.51 13.70 6.34
CA GLY A 71 -6.19 12.45 6.02
C GLY A 71 -7.48 12.66 5.25
N ALA A 72 -7.36 13.07 3.98
CA ALA A 72 -8.43 13.28 2.99
C ALA A 72 -9.81 12.74 3.45
N ASN A 73 -10.57 13.63 4.09
CA ASN A 73 -11.89 13.32 4.62
C ASN A 73 -12.83 12.93 3.47
#